data_AF-A0A0F8ZX24-F1
#
_entry.id   AF-A0A0F8ZX24-F1
#
_cell.length_a   1.000
_cell.length_b   1.000
_cell.length_c   1.000
_cell.angle_alpha   90.00
_cell.angle_beta   90.00
_cell.angle_gamma   90.00
#
_symmetry.space_group_name_H-M   'P 1'
#
loop_
_entity.id
_entity.type
_entity.pdbx_description
1 polymer ?
#
loop_
_entity_poly.entity_id
_entity_poly.type
_entity_poly.pdbx_seq_one_letter_code
_entity_poly.pdbx_strand_id
1 'polypeptide(L)' 'MDLTYFKRYRMEIELAGQDLSRVELPADYRFLAWDESLLDAFAEAKYRSFRGEIDSNVFPCLG' A
#
# COMPACT_ATOMS: atom_id res chain seq x y z
N MET A 1 1.36 27.51 -15.64
CA MET A 1 0.95 26.15 -15.28
C MET A 1 2.05 25.25 -15.82
N ASP A 2 3.00 24.88 -14.97
CA ASP A 2 4.13 24.06 -15.40
C ASP A 2 3.65 22.62 -15.61
N LEU A 3 3.97 22.06 -16.78
CA LEU A 3 3.63 20.70 -17.13
C LEU A 3 4.67 19.76 -16.51
N THR A 4 4.26 18.95 -15.53
CA THR A 4 5.13 17.96 -14.88
C THR A 4 4.92 16.57 -15.47
N TYR A 5 5.99 15.95 -15.94
CA TYR A 5 5.98 14.59 -16.47
C TYR A 5 6.48 13.59 -15.42
N PHE A 6 5.74 12.50 -15.26
CA PHE A 6 6.10 11.39 -14.39
C PHE A 6 6.38 10.14 -15.22
N LYS A 7 7.59 9.56 -15.09
CA LYS A 7 7.89 8.25 -15.65
C LYS A 7 7.46 7.18 -14.65
N ARG A 8 6.53 6.30 -15.05
CA ARG A 8 6.06 5.19 -14.21
C ARG A 8 6.60 3.87 -14.74
N TYR A 9 7.26 3.14 -13.86
CA TYR A 9 7.61 1.75 -14.10
C TYR A 9 6.42 0.90 -13.66
N ARG A 10 5.96 -0.01 -14.52
CA ARG A 10 4.97 -1.01 -14.15
C ARG A 10 5.70 -2.13 -13.43
N MET A 11 5.47 -2.25 -12.12
CA MET A 11 5.94 -3.41 -11.36
C MET A 11 4.97 -4.57 -11.62
N GLU A 12 5.53 -5.73 -11.96
CA GLU A 12 4.77 -6.96 -12.19
C GLU A 12 5.36 -8.07 -11.32
N ILE A 13 4.48 -8.84 -10.70
CA ILE A 13 4.83 -10.04 -9.93
C ILE A 13 3.87 -11.14 -10.31
N GLU A 14 4.39 -12.32 -10.64
CA GLU A 14 3.59 -13.51 -10.86
C GLU A 14 3.18 -14.08 -9.51
N LEU A 15 1.87 -14.21 -9.28
CA LEU A 15 1.34 -14.74 -8.02
C LEU A 15 1.07 -16.24 -8.11
N ALA A 16 0.87 -16.78 -9.31
CA ALA A 16 0.62 -18.19 -9.49
C ALA A 16 1.83 -19.02 -9.06
N GLY A 17 1.59 -19.99 -8.17
CA GLY A 17 2.63 -20.88 -7.65
C GLY A 17 3.55 -20.26 -6.59
N GLN A 18 3.30 -19.03 -6.13
CA GLN A 18 4.03 -18.45 -5.01
C GLN A 18 3.45 -18.86 -3.67
N ASP A 19 4.33 -19.27 -2.76
CA ASP A 19 3.98 -19.51 -1.37
C ASP A 19 4.00 -18.19 -0.58
N LEU A 20 2.82 -17.58 -0.44
CA LEU A 20 2.62 -16.34 0.31
C LEU A 20 2.49 -16.55 1.83
N SER A 21 2.53 -17.81 2.31
CA SER A 21 2.43 -18.11 3.74
C SER A 21 3.74 -17.86 4.50
N ARG A 22 4.86 -17.69 3.77
CA ARG A 22 6.22 -17.60 4.33
C ARG A 22 6.58 -16.21 4.88
N VAL A 23 5.63 -15.47 5.46
CA VAL A 23 5.94 -14.18 6.07
C VAL A 23 6.38 -14.41 7.52
N GLU A 24 7.67 -14.18 7.80
CA GLU A 24 8.17 -14.15 9.17
C GLU A 24 7.70 -12.88 9.87
N LEU A 25 6.90 -13.05 10.92
CA LEU A 25 6.46 -11.96 11.78
C LEU A 25 7.56 -11.64 12.81
N PRO A 26 7.74 -10.36 13.18
CA PRO A 26 8.52 -10.02 14.36
C PRO A 26 7.96 -10.70 15.61
N ALA A 27 8.81 -10.91 16.62
CA ALA A 27 8.38 -11.46 17.90
C ALA A 27 7.20 -10.65 18.47
N ASP A 28 6.25 -11.35 19.10
CA ASP A 28 5.03 -10.81 19.70
C ASP A 28 3.95 -10.29 18.74
N TYR A 29 4.16 -10.39 17.42
CA TYR A 29 3.13 -10.10 16.43
C TYR A 29 2.38 -11.36 16.01
N ARG A 30 1.11 -11.18 15.65
CA ARG A 30 0.27 -12.22 15.04
C ARG A 30 -0.54 -11.63 13.89
N PHE A 31 -0.80 -12.45 12.88
CA PHE A 31 -1.81 -12.10 11.88
C PHE A 31 -3.21 -12.22 12.51
N LEU A 32 -4.06 -11.26 12.19
CA LEU A 32 -5.47 -11.29 12.52
C LEU A 32 -6.26 -11.42 11.23
N ALA A 33 -7.43 -12.06 11.30
CA ALA A 33 -8.38 -12.03 10.21
C ALA A 33 -8.84 -10.59 9.96
N TRP A 34 -9.35 -10.34 8.75
CA TRP A 34 -9.99 -9.07 8.43
C TRP A 34 -11.12 -8.77 9.40
N ASP A 35 -11.20 -7.51 9.84
CA ASP A 35 -12.25 -6.99 10.71
C ASP A 35 -12.64 -5.60 10.20
N GLU A 36 -13.93 -5.41 9.93
CA GLU A 36 -14.46 -4.14 9.40
C GLU A 36 -14.26 -2.97 10.38
N SER A 37 -14.17 -3.23 11.68
CA SER A 37 -13.89 -2.19 12.69
C SER A 37 -12.53 -1.51 12.51
N LEU A 38 -11.61 -2.13 11.76
CA LEU A 38 -10.29 -1.58 11.47
C LEU A 38 -10.25 -0.73 10.19
N LEU A 39 -11.35 -0.60 9.45
CA LEU A 39 -11.38 0.07 8.15
C LEU A 39 -10.84 1.51 8.22
N ASP A 40 -11.29 2.29 9.21
CA ASP A 40 -10.86 3.67 9.39
C ASP A 40 -9.35 3.76 9.70
N ALA A 41 -8.84 2.83 10.52
CA ALA A 41 -7.41 2.76 10.84
C ALA A 41 -6.57 2.42 9.60
N PHE A 42 -7.03 1.49 8.77
CA PHE A 42 -6.38 1.16 7.50
C PHE A 42 -6.42 2.33 6.50
N ALA A 43 -7.53 3.06 6.43
CA ALA A 43 -7.68 4.22 5.57
C ALA A 43 -6.70 5.34 6.00
N GLU A 44 -6.60 5.63 7.30
CA GLU A 44 -5.68 6.64 7.83
C GLU A 44 -4.22 6.23 7.63
N ALA A 45 -3.87 4.97 7.87
CA ALA A 45 -2.52 4.46 7.62
C ALA A 45 -2.14 4.62 6.14
N LYS A 46 -3.06 4.30 5.23
CA LYS A 46 -2.87 4.49 3.79
C LYS A 46 -2.69 5.97 3.46
N TYR A 47 -3.59 6.86 3.90
CA TYR A 47 -3.47 8.30 3.65
C TYR A 47 -2.15 8.88 4.15
N ARG A 48 -1.77 8.60 5.40
CA ARG A 48 -0.52 9.10 5.99
C ARG A 48 0.73 8.60 5.26
N SER A 49 0.68 7.41 4.68
CA SER A 49 1.81 6.84 3.94
C SER A 49 2.09 7.55 2.62
N PHE A 50 1.09 8.22 2.03
CA PHE A 50 1.21 8.75 0.66
C PHE A 50 0.92 10.25 0.50
N ARG A 51 0.20 10.90 1.42
CA ARG A 51 -0.29 12.29 1.29
C ARG A 51 0.76 13.37 1.01
N GLY A 52 2.05 13.07 1.18
CA GLY A 52 3.17 13.97 0.91
C GLY A 52 4.16 13.42 -0.12
N GLU A 53 3.85 12.27 -0.71
CA GLU A 53 4.72 11.56 -1.64
C GLU A 53 4.35 11.86 -3.10
N ILE A 54 5.25 11.53 -4.03
CA ILE A 54 4.99 11.71 -5.46
C ILE A 54 3.75 10.94 -5.92
N ASP A 55 3.47 9.80 -5.30
CA ASP A 55 2.33 8.94 -5.59
C ASP A 55 0.99 9.64 -5.39
N SER A 56 0.83 10.56 -4.44
CA SER A 56 -0.43 11.32 -4.30
C SER A 56 -0.67 12.29 -5.46
N ASN A 57 0.38 12.77 -6.12
CA ASN A 57 0.24 13.61 -7.32
C ASN A 57 -0.18 12.80 -8.57
N VAL A 58 0.10 11.50 -8.55
CA VAL A 58 -0.17 10.57 -9.67
C VAL A 58 -1.48 9.82 -9.47
N PHE A 59 -1.85 9.52 -8.22
CA PHE A 59 -3.02 8.76 -7.84
C PHE A 59 -3.90 9.56 -6.86
N PRO A 60 -5.00 10.19 -7.34
CA PRO A 60 -5.87 11.02 -6.50
C PRO A 60 -6.50 10.30 -5.30
N CYS A 61 -6.50 8.97 -5.28
CA CYS A 61 -7.02 8.18 -4.16
C CYS A 61 -6.01 7.98 -3.02
N LEU A 62 -4.79 8.54 -3.12
CA LEU A 62 -3.72 8.44 -2.12
C LEU A 62 -3.46 9.75 -1.36
N GLY A 63 -4.11 10.85 -1.76
CA GLY A 63 -4.01 12.17 -1.12
C GLY A 63 -4.92 13.18 -1.78
#